data_AF-A0A1H1F7L6-F1
#
_entry.id   AF-A0A1H1F7L6-F1
#
_cell.length_a   1.000
_cell.length_b   1.000
_cell.length_c   1.000
_cell.angle_alpha   90.00
_cell.angle_beta   90.00
_cell.angle_gamma   90.00
#
_symmetry.space_group_name_H-M   'P 1'
#
loop_
_entity.id
_entity.type
_entity.pdbx_description
1 polymer ?
#
loop_
_entity_poly.entity_id
_entity_poly.type
_entity_poly.pdbx_seq_one_letter_code
_entity_poly.pdbx_strand_id
1 'polypeptide(L)'
;MECRHLLAPAAAGLLLVAGARARADDAVGTRTLQVAGGDFPALVMVVPGEQAGFGPDVLPGCDRIRARRLDELAPGWRTRVARVELDCEDTLADDARDALTAVTARAMVVPDRVQMAGQPVAEVRLMDSQRWGDHQYVVDAPYATAAPALRRFIEDTCRQRTLAQEMPPGSCTMVEADAGFYLPRDDAGGIWIHADPDDANRTLYVEAWAD
;
A
#
# COMPACT_ATOMS: atom_id res chain seq x y z
N MET A 1 2.22 -82.14 7.85
CA MET A 1 1.84 -80.80 8.34
C MET A 1 3.10 -80.18 8.89
N GLU A 2 3.71 -79.28 8.12
CA GLU A 2 4.97 -78.65 8.50
C GLU A 2 4.76 -77.22 9.00
N CYS A 3 5.62 -76.86 9.94
CA CYS A 3 5.66 -75.64 10.71
C CYS A 3 6.40 -74.49 10.01
N ARG A 4 6.05 -73.30 10.48
CA ARG A 4 6.55 -71.94 10.25
C ARG A 4 8.08 -71.70 10.24
N HIS A 5 8.41 -70.56 9.60
CA HIS A 5 9.42 -69.50 9.90
C HIS A 5 10.84 -69.62 9.31
N LEU A 6 11.22 -68.73 8.36
CA LEU A 6 11.94 -67.45 8.56
C LEU A 6 12.65 -66.91 7.28
N LEU A 7 12.68 -65.57 7.18
CA LEU A 7 13.71 -64.67 6.61
C LEU A 7 13.80 -64.42 5.08
N ALA A 8 13.85 -63.12 4.77
CA ALA A 8 14.07 -62.46 3.48
C ALA A 8 15.52 -62.55 2.98
N PRO A 9 15.82 -62.09 1.74
CA PRO A 9 16.43 -60.76 1.64
C PRO A 9 16.05 -59.91 0.39
N ALA A 10 16.13 -58.58 0.62
CA ALA A 10 16.61 -57.48 -0.23
C ALA A 10 16.51 -57.55 -1.77
N ALA A 11 15.92 -56.50 -2.38
CA ALA A 11 16.67 -55.51 -3.15
C ALA A 11 15.78 -54.38 -3.70
N ALA A 12 16.27 -53.15 -3.50
CA ALA A 12 16.29 -52.02 -4.42
C ALA A 12 14.99 -51.57 -5.13
N GLY A 13 14.51 -50.40 -4.71
CA GLY A 13 13.57 -49.57 -5.46
C GLY A 13 13.57 -48.14 -4.94
N LEU A 14 14.76 -47.50 -4.87
CA LEU A 14 14.88 -46.07 -4.58
C LEU A 14 14.41 -45.29 -5.82
N LEU A 15 13.13 -44.97 -5.91
CA LEU A 15 12.62 -43.98 -6.84
C LEU A 15 12.82 -42.58 -6.24
N LEU A 16 13.76 -41.86 -6.84
CA LEU A 16 14.02 -40.44 -6.68
C LEU A 16 12.72 -39.64 -6.81
N VAL A 17 12.17 -39.15 -5.69
CA VAL A 17 11.22 -38.03 -5.69
C VAL A 17 12.04 -36.74 -5.59
N ALA A 18 12.78 -36.44 -6.66
CA ALA A 18 13.39 -35.14 -6.85
C ALA A 18 12.38 -34.21 -7.53
N GLY A 19 12.08 -33.05 -6.91
CA GLY A 19 11.43 -31.93 -7.60
C GLY A 19 9.98 -31.64 -7.23
N ALA A 20 9.70 -31.31 -5.97
CA ALA A 20 8.43 -30.67 -5.59
C ALA A 20 8.63 -29.44 -4.69
N ARG A 21 9.80 -28.77 -4.75
CA ARG A 21 10.09 -27.54 -3.99
C ARG A 21 10.30 -26.30 -4.88
N ALA A 22 9.52 -26.16 -5.95
CA ALA A 22 9.60 -25.00 -6.84
C ALA A 22 8.25 -24.46 -7.34
N ARG A 23 7.15 -24.67 -6.59
CA ARG A 23 5.82 -24.10 -6.93
C ARG A 23 5.15 -23.32 -5.79
N ALA A 24 5.88 -23.01 -4.72
CA ALA A 24 5.34 -22.17 -3.66
C ALA A 24 5.38 -20.68 -4.04
N ASP A 25 6.40 -20.24 -4.81
CA ASP A 25 6.55 -18.82 -5.14
C ASP A 25 5.57 -18.33 -6.22
N ASP A 26 5.13 -19.19 -7.15
CA ASP A 26 4.15 -18.82 -8.18
C ASP A 26 2.71 -18.77 -7.66
N ALA A 27 2.37 -19.50 -6.60
CA ALA A 27 1.02 -19.51 -6.04
C ALA A 27 0.69 -18.22 -5.27
N VAL A 28 1.71 -17.46 -4.83
CA VAL A 28 1.56 -16.17 -4.15
C VAL A 28 1.22 -15.04 -5.14
N GLY A 29 1.59 -15.19 -6.42
CA GLY A 29 1.32 -14.22 -7.47
C GLY A 29 -0.15 -14.11 -7.89
N THR A 30 -0.98 -15.11 -7.57
CA THR A 30 -2.36 -15.20 -8.10
C THR A 30 -3.43 -14.68 -7.14
N ARG A 31 -3.15 -14.60 -5.83
CA ARG A 31 -4.16 -14.16 -4.84
C ARG A 31 -4.34 -12.65 -4.84
N THR A 32 -5.58 -12.18 -4.78
CA THR A 32 -5.87 -10.76 -4.56
C THR A 32 -5.29 -10.31 -3.22
N LEU A 33 -4.55 -9.21 -3.23
CA LEU A 33 -4.03 -8.56 -2.02
C LEU A 33 -5.14 -7.74 -1.39
N GLN A 34 -5.46 -8.03 -0.14
CA GLN A 34 -6.30 -7.14 0.67
C GLN A 34 -5.41 -6.12 1.35
N VAL A 35 -5.65 -4.85 1.12
CA VAL A 35 -4.93 -3.74 1.75
C VAL A 35 -5.81 -3.07 2.81
N ALA A 36 -5.15 -2.55 3.85
CA ALA A 36 -5.70 -1.66 4.84
C ALA A 36 -5.08 -0.26 4.72
N GLY A 37 -5.60 0.68 5.52
CA GLY A 37 -4.92 1.96 5.73
C GLY A 37 -3.50 1.76 6.26
N GLY A 38 -2.55 2.50 5.70
CA GLY A 38 -1.12 2.41 6.00
C GLY A 38 -0.34 1.35 5.21
N ASP A 39 -1.00 0.46 4.46
CA ASP A 39 -0.32 -0.58 3.65
C ASP A 39 0.26 -0.05 2.32
N PHE A 40 0.49 1.26 2.22
CA PHE A 40 0.94 1.91 1.00
C PHE A 40 2.34 1.41 0.60
N PRO A 41 2.53 0.97 -0.67
CA PRO A 41 3.85 0.65 -1.16
C PRO A 41 4.67 1.93 -1.29
N ALA A 42 5.94 1.88 -0.88
CA ALA A 42 6.88 2.91 -1.31
C ALA A 42 6.95 2.91 -2.84
N LEU A 43 6.59 4.04 -3.48
CA LEU A 43 6.60 4.19 -4.94
C LEU A 43 7.84 4.90 -5.47
N VAL A 44 8.47 5.70 -4.63
CA VAL A 44 9.68 6.45 -4.97
C VAL A 44 10.87 5.95 -4.17
N MET A 45 12.06 6.30 -4.64
CA MET A 45 13.27 6.13 -3.87
C MET A 45 14.27 7.25 -4.16
N VAL A 46 15.05 7.55 -3.15
CA VAL A 46 16.19 8.45 -3.25
C VAL A 46 17.37 7.68 -3.82
N VAL A 47 17.96 8.21 -4.88
CA VAL A 47 19.21 7.69 -5.46
C VAL A 47 20.39 8.19 -4.61
N PRO A 48 21.27 7.29 -4.15
CA PRO A 48 22.50 7.70 -3.47
C PRO A 48 23.37 8.58 -4.39
N GLY A 49 23.87 9.69 -3.86
CA GLY A 49 24.82 10.58 -4.54
C GLY A 49 26.10 10.77 -3.71
N GLU A 50 27.16 11.28 -4.33
CA GLU A 50 28.48 11.48 -3.69
C GLU A 50 28.48 12.50 -2.53
N GLN A 51 27.41 13.29 -2.38
CA GLN A 51 27.22 14.26 -1.31
C GLN A 51 26.18 13.75 -0.30
N ALA A 52 26.55 12.72 0.48
CA ALA A 52 25.80 12.28 1.66
C ALA A 52 26.03 13.23 2.86
N GLY A 53 25.90 14.55 2.62
CA GLY A 53 26.29 15.60 3.57
C GLY A 53 25.14 16.38 4.20
N PHE A 54 23.90 16.14 3.81
CA PHE A 54 22.75 16.81 4.41
C PHE A 54 22.11 15.89 5.44
N GLY A 55 21.77 16.45 6.60
CA GLY A 55 21.16 15.72 7.71
C GLY A 55 19.86 15.02 7.31
N PRO A 56 19.33 14.14 8.16
CA PRO A 56 18.14 13.32 7.88
C PRO A 56 16.88 14.12 7.49
N ASP A 57 16.87 15.43 7.71
CA ASP A 57 15.69 16.30 7.58
C ASP A 57 15.61 17.07 6.26
N VAL A 58 16.57 16.92 5.34
CA VAL A 58 16.52 17.57 4.02
C VAL A 58 16.06 16.56 2.98
N LEU A 59 14.82 16.71 2.50
CA LEU A 59 14.36 15.96 1.33
C LEU A 59 15.28 16.31 0.14
N PRO A 60 15.80 15.31 -0.58
CA PRO A 60 16.66 15.56 -1.72
C PRO A 60 15.85 16.17 -2.87
N GLY A 61 16.50 16.97 -3.71
CA GLY A 61 15.88 17.53 -4.92
C GLY A 61 15.40 16.46 -5.90
N CYS A 62 14.59 16.86 -6.86
CA CYS A 62 14.01 15.96 -7.88
C CYS A 62 15.06 15.25 -8.72
N ASP A 63 16.26 15.81 -8.88
CA ASP A 63 17.40 15.18 -9.55
C ASP A 63 17.85 13.86 -8.90
N ARG A 64 17.49 13.66 -7.63
CA ARG A 64 17.83 12.48 -6.83
C ARG A 64 16.64 11.61 -6.47
N ILE A 65 15.44 11.96 -6.91
CA ILE A 65 14.23 11.18 -6.70
C ILE A 65 13.85 10.48 -7.99
N ARG A 66 13.53 9.19 -7.91
CA ARG A 66 12.98 8.45 -9.04
C ARG A 66 11.85 7.52 -8.63
N ALA A 67 10.99 7.21 -9.59
CA ALA A 67 10.06 6.10 -9.46
C ALA A 67 10.83 4.79 -9.25
N ARG A 68 10.30 3.93 -8.38
CA ARG A 68 10.75 2.55 -8.26
C ARG A 68 10.36 1.76 -9.49
N ARG A 69 11.24 0.85 -9.89
CA ARG A 69 10.93 -0.19 -10.86
C ARG A 69 10.05 -1.25 -10.20
N LEU A 70 9.30 -2.01 -11.01
CA LEU A 70 8.37 -3.02 -10.49
C LEU A 70 9.07 -4.11 -9.65
N ASP A 71 10.31 -4.47 -9.99
CA ASP A 71 11.14 -5.43 -9.24
C ASP A 71 11.69 -4.86 -7.92
N GLU A 72 11.67 -3.53 -7.76
CA GLU A 72 12.09 -2.81 -6.55
C GLU A 72 10.95 -2.55 -5.55
N LEU A 73 9.71 -2.84 -5.94
CA LEU A 73 8.56 -2.81 -5.05
C LEU A 73 8.65 -3.94 -4.01
N ALA A 74 7.94 -3.80 -2.89
CA ALA A 74 7.83 -4.88 -1.91
C ALA A 74 7.23 -6.15 -2.55
N PRO A 75 7.61 -7.37 -2.12
CA PRO A 75 7.20 -8.62 -2.77
C PRO A 75 5.68 -8.77 -2.99
N GLY A 76 4.85 -8.22 -2.10
CA GLY A 76 3.39 -8.19 -2.25
C GLY A 76 2.88 -7.35 -3.42
N TRP A 77 3.66 -6.39 -3.92
CA TRP A 77 3.22 -5.41 -4.91
C TRP A 77 3.77 -5.65 -6.32
N ARG A 78 4.92 -6.32 -6.47
CA ARG A 78 5.65 -6.48 -7.75
C ARG A 78 4.80 -7.02 -8.89
N THR A 79 3.92 -7.98 -8.62
CA THR A 79 3.05 -8.62 -9.63
C THR A 79 1.64 -8.00 -9.70
N ARG A 80 1.38 -6.95 -8.90
CA ARG A 80 0.07 -6.32 -8.74
C ARG A 80 0.06 -4.88 -9.26
N VAL A 81 1.22 -4.27 -9.45
CA VAL A 81 1.38 -2.95 -10.07
C VAL A 81 1.77 -3.13 -11.54
N ALA A 82 1.03 -2.48 -12.43
CA ALA A 82 1.29 -2.49 -13.87
C ALA A 82 2.37 -1.46 -14.26
N ARG A 83 2.36 -0.28 -13.63
CA ARG A 83 3.35 0.79 -13.84
C ARG A 83 3.36 1.75 -12.66
N VAL A 84 4.49 2.41 -12.46
CA VAL A 84 4.66 3.52 -11.52
C VAL A 84 5.00 4.77 -12.31
N GLU A 85 4.30 5.86 -12.04
CA GLU A 85 4.54 7.19 -12.59
C GLU A 85 4.98 8.12 -11.47
N LEU A 86 5.84 9.07 -11.81
CA LEU A 86 6.37 10.07 -10.90
C LEU A 86 6.32 11.42 -11.59
N ASP A 87 5.75 12.39 -10.90
CA ASP A 87 5.90 13.81 -11.12
C ASP A 87 6.60 14.41 -9.90
N CYS A 88 7.63 15.23 -10.14
CA CYS A 88 8.44 15.82 -9.08
C CYS A 88 8.75 17.25 -9.45
N GLU A 89 8.47 18.17 -8.52
CA GLU A 89 8.71 19.58 -8.69
C GLU A 89 9.58 20.12 -7.55
N ASP A 90 10.67 20.80 -7.92
CA ASP A 90 11.46 21.61 -6.99
C ASP A 90 10.95 23.06 -7.04
N THR A 91 10.50 23.56 -5.90
CA THR A 91 10.00 24.92 -5.71
C THR A 91 10.84 25.65 -4.65
N LEU A 92 10.72 26.97 -4.58
CA LEU A 92 11.31 27.75 -3.50
C LEU A 92 10.24 27.97 -2.42
N ALA A 93 10.63 27.84 -1.15
CA ALA A 93 9.80 28.29 -0.04
C ALA A 93 9.47 29.78 -0.17
N ASP A 94 8.37 30.22 0.45
CA ASP A 94 7.90 31.62 0.41
C ASP A 94 8.94 32.64 0.92
N ASP A 95 9.92 32.19 1.72
CA ASP A 95 11.03 33.01 2.22
C ASP A 95 12.27 33.03 1.29
N ALA A 96 12.20 32.31 0.16
CA ALA A 96 13.20 32.16 -0.89
C ALA A 96 14.56 31.60 -0.42
N ARG A 97 14.62 30.96 0.75
CA ARG A 97 15.88 30.43 1.31
C ARG A 97 16.03 28.93 1.14
N ASP A 98 14.94 28.20 1.30
CA ASP A 98 14.96 26.74 1.26
C ASP A 98 14.25 26.21 0.01
N ALA A 99 14.88 25.22 -0.64
CA ALA A 99 14.26 24.47 -1.72
C ALA A 99 13.25 23.48 -1.12
N LEU A 100 12.00 23.53 -1.61
CA LEU A 100 10.95 22.59 -1.27
C LEU A 100 10.75 21.65 -2.44
N THR A 101 10.88 20.35 -2.18
CA THR A 101 10.59 19.32 -3.17
C THR A 101 9.21 18.74 -2.89
N ALA A 102 8.35 18.76 -3.90
CA ALA A 102 7.04 18.12 -3.89
C ALA A 102 7.06 16.92 -4.83
N VAL A 103 6.58 15.78 -4.33
CA VAL A 103 6.60 14.50 -5.03
C VAL A 103 5.18 14.01 -5.17
N THR A 104 4.74 13.77 -6.41
CA THR A 104 3.50 13.07 -6.71
C THR A 104 3.80 11.76 -7.44
N ALA A 105 3.52 10.63 -6.81
CA ALA A 105 3.72 9.31 -7.39
C ALA A 105 2.40 8.56 -7.53
N ARG A 106 2.24 7.83 -8.63
CA ARG A 106 1.05 7.04 -8.93
C ARG A 106 1.45 5.62 -9.29
N ALA A 107 0.81 4.63 -8.69
CA ALA A 107 0.95 3.24 -9.08
C ALA A 107 -0.37 2.73 -9.63
N MET A 108 -0.34 2.34 -10.90
CA MET A 108 -1.50 1.79 -11.59
C MET A 108 -1.55 0.30 -11.30
N VAL A 109 -2.66 -0.14 -10.74
CA VAL A 109 -2.82 -1.51 -10.27
C VAL A 109 -3.38 -2.37 -11.39
N VAL A 110 -2.92 -3.62 -11.47
CA VAL A 110 -3.50 -4.62 -12.36
C VAL A 110 -4.91 -4.94 -11.87
N PRO A 111 -5.94 -4.91 -12.73
CA PRO A 111 -7.32 -5.17 -12.33
C PRO A 111 -7.49 -6.43 -11.48
N ASP A 112 -8.34 -6.34 -10.46
CA ASP A 112 -8.71 -7.42 -9.53
C ASP A 112 -7.56 -8.02 -8.69
N ARG A 113 -6.37 -7.42 -8.73
CA ARG A 113 -5.21 -7.89 -7.95
C ARG A 113 -5.08 -7.27 -6.57
N VAL A 114 -5.68 -6.11 -6.35
CA VAL A 114 -5.68 -5.42 -5.06
C VAL A 114 -7.12 -5.03 -4.72
N GLN A 115 -7.49 -5.21 -3.46
CA GLN A 115 -8.79 -4.81 -2.95
C GLN A 115 -8.65 -4.14 -1.58
N MET A 116 -9.56 -3.21 -1.32
CA MET A 116 -9.76 -2.58 -0.01
C MET A 116 -11.22 -2.76 0.39
N ALA A 117 -11.48 -3.30 1.59
CA ALA A 117 -12.85 -3.58 2.06
C ALA A 117 -13.68 -4.40 1.04
N GLY A 118 -13.04 -5.30 0.30
CA GLY A 118 -13.67 -6.09 -0.76
C GLY A 118 -13.97 -5.35 -2.07
N GLN A 119 -13.57 -4.07 -2.18
CA GLN A 119 -13.70 -3.27 -3.40
C GLN A 119 -12.38 -3.27 -4.19
N PRO A 120 -12.42 -3.34 -5.54
CA PRO A 120 -11.22 -3.30 -6.37
C PRO A 120 -10.49 -1.96 -6.26
N VAL A 121 -9.16 -1.99 -6.21
CA VAL A 121 -8.31 -0.79 -6.25
C VAL A 121 -7.70 -0.66 -7.64
N ALA A 122 -7.90 0.50 -8.28
CA ALA A 122 -7.33 0.81 -9.59
C ALA A 122 -5.96 1.48 -9.51
N GLU A 123 -5.73 2.27 -8.46
CA GLU A 123 -4.54 3.11 -8.36
C GLU A 123 -4.18 3.38 -6.89
N VAL A 124 -2.88 3.56 -6.64
CA VAL A 124 -2.35 4.12 -5.40
C VAL A 124 -1.70 5.46 -5.73
N ARG A 125 -2.05 6.52 -5.00
CA ARG A 125 -1.46 7.86 -5.17
C ARG A 125 -0.71 8.23 -3.90
N LEU A 126 0.48 8.78 -4.04
CA LEU A 126 1.24 9.38 -2.94
C LEU A 126 1.57 10.81 -3.36
N MET A 127 1.20 11.78 -2.53
CA MET A 127 1.64 13.15 -2.65
C MET A 127 2.36 13.52 -1.36
N ASP A 128 3.68 13.63 -1.44
CA ASP A 128 4.53 13.92 -0.28
C ASP A 128 5.29 15.23 -0.52
N SER A 129 5.36 16.04 0.52
CA SER A 129 6.19 17.24 0.61
C SER A 129 6.84 17.31 1.99
N GLN A 130 7.70 18.31 2.22
CA GLN A 130 8.32 18.54 3.53
C GLN A 130 7.33 18.91 4.65
N ARG A 131 6.06 19.21 4.32
CA ARG A 131 5.08 19.75 5.29
C ARG A 131 3.75 19.00 5.31
N TRP A 132 3.45 18.25 4.25
CA TRP A 132 2.16 17.62 4.04
C TRP A 132 2.36 16.32 3.30
N GLY A 133 1.60 15.31 3.69
CA GLY A 133 1.49 14.05 2.98
C GLY A 133 0.03 13.66 2.78
N ASP A 134 -0.25 13.11 1.61
CA ASP A 134 -1.56 12.61 1.22
C ASP A 134 -1.38 11.30 0.46
N HIS A 135 -1.74 10.19 1.11
CA HIS A 135 -1.65 8.85 0.56
C HIS A 135 -3.05 8.30 0.29
N GLN A 136 -3.29 7.84 -0.94
CA GLN A 136 -4.62 7.50 -1.41
C GLN A 136 -4.69 6.13 -2.06
N TYR A 137 -5.80 5.43 -1.80
CA TYR A 137 -6.26 4.33 -2.63
C TYR A 137 -7.44 4.81 -3.47
N VAL A 138 -7.31 4.65 -4.79
CA VAL A 138 -8.38 4.92 -5.74
C VAL A 138 -9.14 3.62 -5.99
N VAL A 139 -10.34 3.56 -5.43
CA VAL A 139 -11.24 2.42 -5.53
C VAL A 139 -12.03 2.51 -6.84
N ASP A 140 -12.02 1.41 -7.60
CA ASP A 140 -12.69 1.25 -8.89
C ASP A 140 -14.19 0.94 -8.71
N ALA A 141 -14.87 1.82 -7.98
CA ALA A 141 -16.30 1.78 -7.77
C ALA A 141 -16.84 3.17 -7.41
N PRO A 142 -18.07 3.53 -7.83
CA PRO A 142 -18.68 4.82 -7.49
C PRO A 142 -18.88 4.98 -5.98
N TYR A 143 -18.80 6.22 -5.49
CA TYR A 143 -18.91 6.57 -4.06
C TYR A 143 -20.12 5.94 -3.36
N ALA A 144 -21.31 6.03 -3.97
CA ALA A 144 -22.54 5.48 -3.42
C ALA A 144 -22.48 3.95 -3.19
N THR A 145 -21.62 3.25 -3.93
CA THR A 145 -21.42 1.79 -3.82
C THR A 145 -20.29 1.45 -2.84
N ALA A 146 -19.14 2.13 -2.94
CA ALA A 146 -17.94 1.81 -2.17
C ALA A 146 -17.97 2.35 -0.74
N ALA A 147 -18.46 3.59 -0.55
CA ALA A 147 -18.32 4.31 0.70
C ALA A 147 -18.89 3.59 1.94
N PRO A 148 -20.05 2.91 1.89
CA PRO A 148 -20.57 2.18 3.05
C PRO A 148 -19.64 1.03 3.50
N ALA A 149 -19.01 0.34 2.55
CA ALA A 149 -18.09 -0.77 2.85
C ALA A 149 -16.77 -0.24 3.43
N LEU A 150 -16.22 0.81 2.80
CA LEU A 150 -15.01 1.48 3.26
C LEU A 150 -15.19 2.08 4.65
N ARG A 151 -16.29 2.79 4.90
CA ARG A 151 -16.61 3.37 6.21
C ARG A 151 -16.60 2.30 7.30
N ARG A 152 -17.36 1.21 7.10
CA ARG A 152 -17.40 0.11 8.07
C ARG A 152 -16.01 -0.45 8.34
N PHE A 153 -15.24 -0.70 7.28
CA PHE A 153 -13.88 -1.23 7.38
C PHE A 153 -12.97 -0.33 8.22
N ILE A 154 -13.03 0.99 8.02
CA ILE A 154 -12.22 1.98 8.77
C ILE A 154 -12.66 2.07 10.23
N GLU A 155 -13.96 2.20 10.49
CA GLU A 155 -14.51 2.27 11.84
C GLU A 155 -14.19 1.01 12.66
N ASP A 156 -14.31 -0.17 12.04
CA ASP A 156 -13.95 -1.46 12.66
C ASP A 156 -12.44 -1.55 12.91
N THR A 157 -11.60 -1.17 11.95
CA THR A 157 -10.13 -1.19 12.09
C THR A 157 -9.68 -0.25 13.22
N CYS A 158 -10.20 0.97 13.26
CA CYS A 158 -9.93 1.93 14.35
C CYS A 158 -10.29 1.34 15.71
N ARG A 159 -11.47 0.69 15.81
CA ARG A 159 -11.94 0.10 17.05
C ARG A 159 -11.03 -1.04 17.51
N GLN A 160 -10.62 -1.91 16.59
CA GLN A 160 -9.71 -3.00 16.90
C GLN A 160 -8.35 -2.48 17.40
N ARG A 161 -7.77 -1.48 16.74
CA ARG A 161 -6.49 -0.88 17.15
C ARG A 161 -6.57 -0.17 18.50
N THR A 162 -7.68 0.54 18.76
CA THR A 162 -7.97 1.15 20.07
C THR A 162 -8.08 0.08 21.17
N LEU A 163 -8.79 -1.02 20.92
CA LEU A 163 -8.92 -2.14 21.87
C LEU A 163 -7.57 -2.83 22.12
N ALA A 164 -6.73 -2.94 21.09
CA ALA A 164 -5.37 -3.46 21.18
C ALA A 164 -4.37 -2.48 21.82
N GLN A 165 -4.79 -1.26 22.20
CA GLN A 165 -3.95 -0.20 22.76
C GLN A 165 -2.82 0.26 21.82
N GLU A 166 -3.01 0.10 20.51
CA GLU A 166 -2.07 0.57 19.49
C GLU A 166 -2.29 2.05 19.13
N MET A 167 -3.40 2.63 19.58
CA MET A 167 -3.78 4.02 19.37
C MET A 167 -4.41 4.59 20.66
N PRO A 168 -4.30 5.90 20.90
CA PRO A 168 -5.00 6.56 21.99
C PRO A 168 -6.52 6.32 21.91
N PRO A 169 -7.21 6.24 23.06
CA PRO A 169 -8.66 6.13 23.05
C PRO A 169 -9.29 7.36 22.39
N GLY A 170 -10.12 7.13 21.37
CA GLY A 170 -10.78 8.18 20.59
C GLY A 170 -12.08 7.69 19.93
N SER A 171 -12.74 8.59 19.19
CA SER A 171 -13.93 8.22 18.41
C SER A 171 -13.51 7.45 17.16
N CYS A 172 -14.04 6.23 17.00
CA CYS A 172 -13.89 5.43 15.79
C CYS A 172 -15.11 5.50 14.87
N THR A 173 -15.88 6.59 14.94
CA THR A 173 -17.04 6.81 14.07
C THR A 173 -16.70 7.91 13.09
N MET A 174 -16.88 7.63 11.79
CA MET A 174 -16.70 8.64 10.76
C MET A 174 -17.84 9.65 10.82
N VAL A 175 -17.50 10.93 10.72
CA VAL A 175 -18.46 12.03 10.59
C VAL A 175 -18.79 12.23 9.11
N GLU A 176 -20.04 12.55 8.83
CA GLU A 176 -20.47 12.98 7.50
C GLU A 176 -20.13 14.47 7.32
N ALA A 177 -19.50 14.80 6.20
CA ALA A 177 -19.09 16.13 5.81
C ALA A 177 -19.51 16.39 4.35
N ASP A 178 -19.46 17.64 3.91
CA ASP A 178 -20.00 18.06 2.60
C ASP A 178 -19.40 17.28 1.41
N ALA A 179 -18.15 16.85 1.53
CA ALA A 179 -17.44 16.11 0.48
C ALA A 179 -17.48 14.58 0.65
N GLY A 180 -17.92 14.05 1.80
CA GLY A 180 -17.89 12.61 2.07
C GLY A 180 -17.81 12.26 3.55
N PHE A 181 -17.15 11.15 3.87
CA PHE A 181 -16.92 10.74 5.26
C PHE A 181 -15.52 11.12 5.72
N TYR A 182 -15.40 11.59 6.96
CA TYR A 182 -14.13 11.92 7.59
C TYR A 182 -13.97 11.23 8.94
N LEU A 183 -12.79 10.69 9.22
CA LEU A 183 -12.37 10.24 10.54
C LEU A 183 -11.19 11.10 11.01
N PRO A 184 -11.38 11.99 11.99
CA PRO A 184 -10.28 12.71 12.62
C PRO A 184 -9.32 11.72 13.29
N ARG A 185 -8.01 11.87 13.08
CA ARG A 185 -6.98 11.09 13.78
C ARG A 185 -6.32 11.93 14.87
N ASP A 186 -5.97 13.17 14.54
CA ASP A 186 -5.35 14.15 15.42
C ASP A 186 -5.57 15.57 14.85
N ASP A 187 -4.86 16.55 15.41
CA ASP A 187 -4.95 17.97 15.03
C ASP A 187 -4.34 18.25 13.64
N ALA A 188 -3.56 17.30 13.12
CA ALA A 188 -2.74 17.43 11.93
C ALA A 188 -3.25 16.59 10.75
N GLY A 189 -4.19 15.67 10.97
CA GLY A 189 -4.63 14.76 9.92
C GLY A 189 -5.83 13.88 10.22
N GLY A 190 -6.18 13.07 9.23
CA GLY A 190 -7.30 12.16 9.30
C GLY A 190 -7.49 11.31 8.06
N ILE A 191 -8.57 10.52 8.07
CA ILE A 191 -8.92 9.62 6.97
C ILE A 191 -10.18 10.15 6.29
N TRP A 192 -10.14 10.32 4.97
CA TRP A 192 -11.30 10.68 4.17
C TRP A 192 -11.77 9.54 3.27
N ILE A 193 -13.08 9.49 3.03
CA ILE A 193 -13.68 8.78 1.91
C ILE A 193 -14.54 9.78 1.13
N HIS A 194 -14.28 9.98 -0.15
CA HIS A 194 -15.09 10.83 -1.01
C HIS A 194 -15.11 10.35 -2.45
N ALA A 195 -16.00 10.89 -3.27
CA ALA A 195 -15.97 10.65 -4.72
C ALA A 195 -14.69 11.22 -5.33
N ASP A 196 -14.12 10.55 -6.35
CA ASP A 196 -13.04 11.15 -7.14
C ASP A 196 -13.64 12.32 -7.96
N PRO A 197 -13.16 13.56 -7.79
CA PRO A 197 -13.69 14.71 -8.53
C PRO A 197 -13.41 14.61 -10.04
N ASP A 198 -12.41 13.83 -10.44
CA ASP A 198 -12.00 13.67 -11.83
C ASP A 198 -12.68 12.48 -12.52
N ASP A 199 -13.23 11.52 -11.75
CA ASP A 199 -13.91 10.33 -12.28
C ASP A 199 -15.05 9.87 -11.36
N ALA A 200 -16.29 10.12 -11.77
CA ALA A 200 -17.49 9.75 -11.01
C ALA A 200 -17.66 8.23 -10.78
N ASN A 201 -16.91 7.39 -11.48
CA ASN A 201 -16.91 5.93 -11.26
C ASN A 201 -15.93 5.49 -10.18
N ARG A 202 -15.21 6.41 -9.55
CA ARG A 202 -14.18 6.13 -8.56
C ARG A 202 -14.48 6.74 -7.22
N THR A 203 -13.92 6.11 -6.20
CA THR A 203 -13.96 6.57 -4.82
C THR A 203 -12.54 6.69 -4.30
N LEU A 204 -12.26 7.77 -3.59
CA LEU A 204 -10.98 7.99 -2.94
C LEU A 204 -11.08 7.60 -1.48
N TYR A 205 -10.17 6.72 -1.05
CA TYR A 205 -9.76 6.59 0.34
C TYR A 205 -8.47 7.38 0.50
N VAL A 206 -8.42 8.28 1.48
CA VAL A 206 -7.31 9.23 1.64
C VAL A 206 -6.84 9.22 3.09
N GLU A 207 -5.54 9.09 3.32
CA GLU A 207 -4.89 9.39 4.59
C GLU A 207 -4.04 10.64 4.42
N ALA A 208 -4.47 11.73 5.04
CA ALA A 208 -3.81 13.02 4.95
C ALA A 208 -3.23 13.43 6.31
N TRP A 209 -2.06 14.04 6.30
CA TRP A 209 -1.41 14.63 7.47
C TRP A 209 -0.60 15.89 7.13
N ALA A 210 -0.30 16.61 8.19
CA ALA A 210 0.54 17.78 8.25
C ALA A 210 1.66 17.55 9.26
N ASP A 211 2.86 18.06 8.98
CA ASP A 211 3.96 18.10 9.96
C ASP A 211 4.06 19.47 10.66
#